data_AF-A0A916FXB9-F1
#
_entry.id   AF-A0A916FXB9-F1
#
_cell.length_a   1.000
_cell.length_b   1.000
_cell.length_c   1.000
_cell.angle_alpha   90.00
_cell.angle_beta   90.00
_cell.angle_gamma   90.00
#
_symmetry.space_group_name_H-M   'P 1'
#
loop_
_entity.id
_entity.type
_entity.pdbx_description
1 polymer ?
#
loop_
_entity_poly.entity_id
_entity_poly.type
_entity_poly.pdbx_seq_one_letter_code
_entity_poly.pdbx_strand_id
1 'polypeptide(L)'
;LDEKRLVLTHALGHDGEVTPFAEENQVVRAQPFYSHFLHHALRRAGMISTIVENVRTRWSEMLADGESTFRETWQLEPITSKCHAWSATPTFDLSTDILGITPLELGFARFRVAPQPANLAWARGVFPSPRGDIRVAWKRDTNRFELSLDVPAESHAEIELPVRGTVRVDGSVARQDGLVVGAGAHQIVVEEILDATR
;
A
#
# COMPACT_ATOMS: atom_id res chain seq x y z
N LEU A 1 -39.59 18.68 8.06
CA LEU A 1 -38.19 19.07 7.74
C LEU A 1 -38.16 20.58 7.69
N ASP A 2 -37.22 21.23 8.37
CA ASP A 2 -37.11 22.69 8.37
C ASP A 2 -36.43 23.14 7.08
N GLU A 3 -37.23 23.56 6.10
CA GLU A 3 -36.77 24.01 4.78
C GLU A 3 -35.83 25.22 4.86
N LYS A 4 -35.85 25.99 5.96
CA LYS A 4 -34.92 27.12 6.17
C LYS A 4 -33.51 26.70 6.58
N ARG A 5 -33.34 25.43 6.97
CA ARG A 5 -32.03 24.81 7.31
C ARG A 5 -31.56 23.82 6.26
N LEU A 6 -32.36 23.56 5.23
CA LEU A 6 -32.01 22.66 4.14
C LEU A 6 -31.26 23.47 3.06
N VAL A 7 -29.94 23.56 3.20
CA VAL A 7 -29.08 24.11 2.14
C VAL A 7 -28.75 22.95 1.20
N LEU A 8 -29.55 22.77 0.15
CA LEU A 8 -29.16 21.93 -0.98
C LEU A 8 -28.14 22.70 -1.80
N THR A 9 -26.87 22.29 -1.75
CA THR A 9 -25.85 22.80 -2.66
C THR A 9 -26.27 22.43 -4.07
N HIS A 10 -26.47 23.43 -4.93
CA HIS A 10 -26.81 23.21 -6.32
C HIS A 10 -25.72 22.32 -6.95
N ALA A 11 -26.10 21.16 -7.49
CA ALA A 11 -25.17 20.40 -8.33
C ALA A 11 -24.81 21.31 -9.52
N LEU A 12 -23.51 21.52 -9.75
CA LEU A 12 -23.06 22.25 -10.92
C LEU A 12 -23.55 21.50 -12.17
N GLY A 13 -23.99 22.24 -13.20
CA GLY A 13 -24.26 21.66 -14.52
C GLY A 13 -22.99 20.96 -15.01
N HIS A 14 -23.13 19.70 -15.43
CA HIS A 14 -21.99 18.92 -15.92
C HIS A 14 -21.86 19.15 -17.43
N ASP A 15 -21.17 20.22 -17.80
CA ASP A 15 -20.93 20.59 -19.21
C ASP A 15 -19.63 19.96 -19.77
N GLY A 16 -18.94 19.15 -18.96
CA GLY A 16 -17.72 18.46 -19.33
C GLY A 16 -17.99 17.14 -20.07
N GLU A 17 -17.07 16.75 -20.94
CA GLU A 17 -17.04 15.40 -21.51
C GLU A 17 -16.99 14.36 -20.37
N VAL A 18 -18.13 13.73 -20.10
CA VAL A 18 -18.19 12.55 -19.25
C VAL A 18 -17.28 11.51 -19.89
N THR A 19 -16.37 10.90 -19.11
CA THR A 19 -15.59 9.76 -19.62
C THR A 19 -16.59 8.75 -20.19
N PRO A 20 -16.57 8.45 -21.51
CA PRO A 20 -17.64 7.70 -22.14
C PRO A 20 -17.79 6.37 -21.42
N PHE A 21 -19.02 6.04 -21.03
CA PHE A 21 -19.34 4.67 -20.65
C PHE A 21 -18.93 3.77 -21.82
N ALA A 22 -17.98 2.86 -21.60
CA ALA A 22 -17.59 1.92 -22.63
C ALA A 22 -18.72 0.89 -22.78
N GLU A 23 -19.76 1.24 -23.55
CA GLU A 23 -20.97 0.42 -23.75
C GLU A 23 -20.64 -1.02 -24.14
N GLU A 24 -19.59 -1.20 -24.93
CA GLU A 24 -19.11 -2.50 -25.40
C GLU A 24 -18.64 -3.42 -24.25
N ASN A 25 -18.12 -2.84 -23.16
CA ASN A 25 -17.55 -3.59 -22.04
C ASN A 25 -18.32 -3.40 -20.72
N GLN A 26 -19.31 -2.50 -20.66
CA GLN A 26 -20.03 -2.07 -19.45
C GLN A 26 -19.11 -1.69 -18.27
N VAL A 27 -17.90 -1.22 -18.55
CA VAL A 27 -16.89 -0.86 -17.54
C VAL A 27 -16.63 0.64 -17.57
N VAL A 28 -16.59 1.24 -16.38
CA VAL A 28 -16.09 2.60 -16.17
C VAL A 28 -14.74 2.55 -15.46
N ARG A 29 -13.87 3.52 -15.76
CA ARG A 29 -12.60 3.66 -15.07
C ARG A 29 -12.85 3.99 -13.59
N ALA A 30 -12.18 3.26 -12.69
CA ALA A 30 -12.19 3.58 -11.27
C ALA A 30 -11.66 5.01 -11.05
N GLN A 31 -12.45 5.86 -10.41
CA GLN A 31 -12.01 7.18 -9.90
C GLN A 31 -11.11 7.01 -8.67
N PRO A 32 -10.38 8.05 -8.20
CA PRO A 32 -9.44 7.91 -7.07
C PRO A 32 -10.04 7.22 -5.84
N PHE A 33 -11.31 7.50 -5.52
CA PHE A 33 -12.06 6.79 -4.48
C PHE A 33 -12.14 5.29 -4.71
N TYR A 34 -12.58 4.87 -5.90
CA TYR A 34 -12.76 3.46 -6.24
C TYR A 34 -11.44 2.72 -6.46
N SER A 35 -10.34 3.43 -6.68
CA SER A 35 -9.02 2.81 -6.78
C SER A 35 -8.63 2.05 -5.52
N HIS A 36 -9.12 2.44 -4.33
CA HIS A 36 -8.90 1.64 -3.12
C HIS A 36 -9.44 0.21 -3.26
N PHE A 37 -10.65 0.07 -3.79
CA PHE A 37 -11.28 -1.23 -4.00
C PHE A 37 -10.64 -1.99 -5.17
N LEU A 38 -10.26 -1.29 -6.25
CA LEU A 38 -9.51 -1.88 -7.35
C LEU A 38 -8.16 -2.45 -6.87
N HIS A 39 -7.40 -1.67 -6.11
CA HIS A 39 -6.10 -2.10 -5.57
C HIS A 39 -6.28 -3.26 -4.59
N HIS A 40 -7.34 -3.26 -3.78
CA HIS A 40 -7.68 -4.42 -2.97
C HIS A 40 -7.94 -5.68 -3.81
N ALA A 41 -8.68 -5.57 -4.91
CA ALA A 41 -8.91 -6.71 -5.81
C ALA A 41 -7.60 -7.20 -6.46
N LEU A 42 -6.76 -6.28 -6.96
CA LEU A 42 -5.44 -6.59 -7.53
C LEU A 42 -4.52 -7.28 -6.52
N ARG A 43 -4.51 -6.80 -5.26
CA ARG A 43 -3.76 -7.39 -4.16
C ARG A 43 -4.17 -8.84 -3.91
N ARG A 44 -5.48 -9.10 -3.86
CA ARG A 44 -6.01 -10.47 -3.71
C ARG A 44 -5.67 -11.38 -4.89
N ALA A 45 -5.44 -10.80 -6.06
CA ALA A 45 -5.00 -11.51 -7.26
C ALA A 45 -3.47 -11.64 -7.38
N GLY A 46 -2.68 -11.15 -6.41
CA GLY A 46 -1.21 -11.17 -6.45
C GLY A 46 -0.60 -10.17 -7.42
N MET A 47 -1.37 -9.19 -7.90
CA MET A 47 -0.95 -8.24 -8.95
C MET A 47 -0.36 -6.94 -8.37
N ILE A 48 0.55 -7.04 -7.40
CA ILE A 48 1.11 -5.86 -6.72
C ILE A 48 1.90 -4.94 -7.66
N SER A 49 2.60 -5.51 -8.65
CA SER A 49 3.29 -4.70 -9.66
C SER A 49 2.33 -3.79 -10.43
N THR A 50 1.09 -4.24 -10.66
CA THR A 50 0.05 -3.43 -11.28
C THR A 50 -0.41 -2.29 -10.37
N ILE A 51 -0.47 -2.50 -9.05
CA ILE A 51 -0.78 -1.44 -8.08
C ILE A 51 0.30 -0.35 -8.13
N VAL A 52 1.57 -0.74 -8.04
CA VAL A 52 2.70 0.21 -8.08
C VAL A 52 2.70 0.99 -9.39
N GLU A 53 2.44 0.32 -10.51
CA GLU A 53 2.37 0.98 -11.81
C GLU A 53 1.16 1.92 -11.92
N ASN A 54 0.01 1.54 -11.35
CA ASN A 54 -1.16 2.41 -11.30
C ASN A 54 -0.87 3.69 -10.51
N VAL A 55 -0.22 3.58 -9.34
CA VAL A 55 0.22 4.74 -8.57
C VAL A 55 1.17 5.63 -9.40
N ARG A 56 2.18 5.03 -10.04
CA ARG A 56 3.14 5.76 -10.86
C ARG A 56 2.54 6.43 -12.08
N THR A 57 1.46 5.90 -12.65
CA THR A 57 0.87 6.45 -13.87
C THR A 57 -0.25 7.45 -13.56
N ARG A 58 -1.06 7.21 -12.53
CA ARG A 58 -2.26 8.02 -12.26
C ARG A 58 -2.02 9.13 -11.25
N TRP A 59 -1.31 8.86 -10.17
CA TRP A 59 -1.04 9.88 -9.16
C TRP A 59 0.09 10.82 -9.57
N SER A 60 1.05 10.34 -10.38
CA SER A 60 2.12 11.21 -10.88
C SER A 60 1.61 12.27 -11.86
N GLU A 61 0.53 12.01 -12.61
CA GLU A 61 -0.12 13.01 -13.48
C GLU A 61 -0.57 14.23 -12.65
N MET A 62 -1.18 14.01 -11.47
CA MET A 62 -1.57 15.11 -10.57
C MET A 62 -0.35 15.92 -10.11
N LEU A 63 0.77 15.26 -9.81
CA LEU A 63 2.03 15.92 -9.43
C LEU A 63 2.66 16.68 -10.61
N ALA A 64 2.58 16.12 -11.82
CA ALA A 64 3.10 16.73 -13.05
C ALA A 64 2.33 17.99 -13.43
N ASP A 65 1.04 18.05 -13.10
CA ASP A 65 0.20 19.24 -13.22
C ASP A 65 0.51 20.31 -12.15
N GLY A 66 1.49 20.06 -11.26
CA GLY A 66 1.98 21.02 -10.27
C GLY A 66 1.21 21.02 -8.95
N GLU A 67 0.38 20.02 -8.68
CA GLU A 67 -0.36 19.94 -7.42
C GLU A 67 0.47 19.35 -6.29
N SER A 68 0.25 19.88 -5.09
CA SER A 68 0.88 19.41 -3.84
C SER A 68 -0.05 18.54 -2.98
N THR A 69 -1.28 18.32 -3.43
CA THR A 69 -2.32 17.49 -2.80
C THR A 69 -3.02 16.64 -3.87
N PHE A 70 -3.81 15.65 -3.47
CA PHE A 70 -4.53 14.80 -4.43
C PHE A 70 -5.95 15.27 -4.69
N ARG A 71 -6.32 15.36 -5.97
CA ARG A 71 -7.65 15.74 -6.46
C ARG A 71 -8.70 14.69 -6.14
N GLU A 72 -9.95 15.12 -6.05
CA GLU A 72 -11.13 14.27 -5.93
C GLU A 72 -11.34 13.33 -7.13
N THR A 73 -11.04 13.81 -8.35
CA THR A 73 -11.19 13.10 -9.63
C THR A 73 -9.88 13.10 -10.42
N TRP A 74 -9.74 12.22 -11.42
CA TRP A 74 -8.54 12.23 -12.28
C TRP A 74 -8.44 13.49 -13.13
N GLN A 75 -9.56 13.88 -13.74
CA GLN A 75 -9.62 15.04 -14.61
C GLN A 75 -9.47 16.36 -13.85
N LEU A 76 -8.84 17.34 -14.51
CA LEU A 76 -8.69 18.70 -13.99
C LEU A 76 -9.98 19.52 -14.14
N GLU A 77 -10.73 19.29 -15.22
CA GLU A 77 -11.97 19.98 -15.54
C GLU A 77 -13.14 18.98 -15.67
N PRO A 78 -14.35 19.33 -15.17
CA PRO A 78 -14.62 20.51 -14.35
C PRO A 78 -13.88 20.43 -13.00
N ILE A 79 -13.41 21.57 -12.50
CA ILE A 79 -12.67 21.62 -11.22
C ILE A 79 -13.53 21.05 -10.08
N THR A 80 -13.00 20.01 -9.44
CA THR A 80 -13.48 19.44 -8.18
C THR A 80 -12.51 19.79 -7.03
N SER A 81 -12.69 19.21 -5.84
CA SER A 81 -11.73 19.45 -4.75
C SER A 81 -10.31 19.00 -5.15
N LYS A 82 -9.33 19.89 -5.03
CA LYS A 82 -7.91 19.58 -5.28
C LYS A 82 -7.19 18.95 -4.08
N CYS A 83 -7.88 18.81 -2.95
CA CYS A 83 -7.37 18.20 -1.74
C CYS A 83 -8.46 17.30 -1.16
N HIS A 84 -8.45 16.03 -1.56
CA HIS A 84 -9.52 15.09 -1.22
C HIS A 84 -8.96 13.82 -0.59
N ALA A 85 -9.46 13.49 0.60
CA ALA A 85 -8.91 12.41 1.43
C ALA A 85 -8.99 11.03 0.76
N TRP A 86 -10.07 10.75 0.02
CA TRP A 86 -10.24 9.46 -0.64
C TRP A 86 -9.22 9.17 -1.74
N SER A 87 -8.44 10.17 -2.14
CA SER A 87 -7.42 10.03 -3.17
C SER A 87 -6.08 9.63 -2.56
N ALA A 88 -5.99 9.50 -1.25
CA ALA A 88 -4.77 9.08 -0.55
C ALA A 88 -4.58 7.55 -0.49
N THR A 89 -5.27 6.79 -1.36
CA THR A 89 -5.09 5.34 -1.52
C THR A 89 -3.61 4.89 -1.58
N PRO A 90 -2.69 5.59 -2.26
CA PRO A 90 -1.29 5.18 -2.29
C PRO A 90 -0.64 5.14 -0.91
N THR A 91 -1.03 6.02 0.02
CA THR A 91 -0.52 5.96 1.40
C THR A 91 -0.87 4.63 2.05
N PHE A 92 -2.11 4.15 1.87
CA PHE A 92 -2.53 2.85 2.37
C PHE A 92 -1.72 1.72 1.72
N ASP A 93 -1.65 1.67 0.39
CA ASP A 93 -0.96 0.57 -0.32
C ASP A 93 0.54 0.52 0.00
N LEU A 94 1.21 1.67 0.07
CA LEU A 94 2.62 1.73 0.43
C LEU A 94 2.86 1.22 1.86
N SER A 95 1.96 1.54 2.80
CA SER A 95 2.06 1.09 4.19
C SER A 95 1.70 -0.39 4.37
N THR A 96 0.66 -0.89 3.71
CA THR A 96 0.15 -2.25 3.95
C THR A 96 0.74 -3.31 3.04
N ASP A 97 1.14 -2.96 1.81
CA ASP A 97 1.70 -3.92 0.84
C ASP A 97 3.20 -3.77 0.67
N ILE A 98 3.66 -2.53 0.44
CA ILE A 98 5.09 -2.32 0.14
C ILE A 98 5.93 -2.45 1.40
N LEU A 99 5.55 -1.81 2.50
CA LEU A 99 6.13 -2.12 3.82
C LEU A 99 5.59 -3.45 4.38
N GLY A 100 4.36 -3.84 4.00
CA GLY A 100 3.80 -5.15 4.33
C GLY A 100 3.10 -5.24 5.69
N ILE A 101 2.73 -4.12 6.31
CA ILE A 101 2.29 -4.11 7.71
C ILE A 101 0.76 -4.21 7.79
N THR A 102 0.25 -5.26 8.45
CA THR A 102 -1.19 -5.41 8.71
C THR A 102 -1.45 -5.97 10.11
N PRO A 103 -2.43 -5.44 10.87
CA PRO A 103 -2.76 -5.98 12.18
C PRO A 103 -3.38 -7.38 12.05
N LEU A 104 -3.00 -8.29 12.95
CA LEU A 104 -3.61 -9.61 13.09
C LEU A 104 -4.49 -9.68 14.33
N GLU A 105 -4.20 -8.84 15.32
CA GLU A 105 -4.96 -8.69 16.55
C GLU A 105 -5.18 -7.21 16.90
N LEU A 106 -6.14 -6.96 17.79
CA LEU A 106 -6.48 -5.63 18.26
C LEU A 106 -5.24 -4.92 18.82
N GLY A 107 -5.11 -3.64 18.47
CA GLY A 107 -4.03 -2.79 18.96
C GLY A 107 -2.63 -3.26 18.56
N PHE A 108 -2.48 -4.06 17.50
CA PHE A 108 -1.18 -4.58 17.03
C PHE A 108 -0.45 -5.45 18.07
N ALA A 109 -1.18 -6.11 19.00
CA ALA A 109 -0.59 -7.13 19.88
C ALA A 109 0.09 -8.24 19.07
N ARG A 110 -0.50 -8.56 17.92
CA ARG A 110 0.10 -9.36 16.85
C ARG A 110 -0.15 -8.68 15.51
N PHE A 111 0.86 -8.65 14.65
CA PHE A 111 0.75 -8.09 13.32
C PHE A 111 1.59 -8.88 12.32
N ARG A 112 1.26 -8.76 11.04
CA ARG A 112 2.00 -9.34 9.93
C ARG A 112 2.97 -8.29 9.38
N VAL A 113 4.15 -8.75 9.00
CA VAL A 113 5.11 -8.05 8.14
C VAL A 113 5.36 -8.90 6.90
N ALA A 114 4.71 -8.53 5.80
CA ALA A 114 4.76 -9.24 4.52
C ALA A 114 5.09 -8.25 3.38
N PRO A 115 6.37 -7.82 3.25
CA PRO A 115 6.74 -6.89 2.20
C PRO A 115 6.45 -7.48 0.82
N GLN A 116 5.86 -6.69 -0.06
CA GLN A 116 5.61 -7.06 -1.46
C GLN A 116 6.42 -6.14 -2.39
N PRO A 117 7.68 -6.48 -2.73
CA PRO A 117 8.60 -5.56 -3.38
C PRO A 117 8.21 -5.09 -4.78
N ALA A 118 7.31 -5.79 -5.48
CA ALA A 118 6.99 -5.52 -6.89
C ALA A 118 8.26 -5.38 -7.76
N ASN A 119 8.50 -4.19 -8.33
CA ASN A 119 9.72 -3.83 -9.06
C ASN A 119 10.63 -2.83 -8.31
N LEU A 120 10.40 -2.61 -7.01
CA LEU A 120 11.20 -1.74 -6.17
C LEU A 120 12.46 -2.47 -5.67
N ALA A 121 13.55 -1.73 -5.52
CA ALA A 121 14.81 -2.25 -4.97
C ALA A 121 14.86 -2.16 -3.44
N TRP A 122 14.15 -1.20 -2.86
CA TRP A 122 14.10 -0.98 -1.42
C TRP A 122 12.82 -0.22 -1.04
N ALA A 123 12.42 -0.32 0.23
CA ALA A 123 11.48 0.60 0.85
C ALA A 123 11.81 0.77 2.33
N ARG A 124 11.49 1.93 2.90
CA ARG A 124 11.65 2.23 4.33
C ARG A 124 10.51 3.12 4.81
N GLY A 125 10.00 2.85 5.99
CA GLY A 125 8.98 3.68 6.62
C GLY A 125 8.77 3.36 8.09
N VAL A 126 7.91 4.17 8.69
CA VAL A 126 7.44 4.01 10.07
C VAL A 126 5.93 3.89 10.02
N PHE A 127 5.40 2.84 10.63
CA PHE A 127 3.97 2.64 10.79
C PHE A 127 3.60 2.92 12.25
N PRO A 128 2.85 4.00 12.54
CA PRO A 128 2.42 4.28 13.89
C PRO A 128 1.35 3.27 14.32
N SER A 129 1.55 2.62 15.47
CA SER A 129 0.56 1.70 16.07
C SER A 129 0.23 2.12 17.51
N PRO A 130 -0.88 1.63 18.09
CA PRO A 130 -1.22 1.90 19.49
C PRO A 130 -0.15 1.47 20.51
N ARG A 131 0.70 0.50 20.16
CA ARG A 131 1.79 -0.01 21.02
C ARG A 131 3.14 0.68 20.76
N GLY A 132 3.18 1.60 19.80
CA GLY A 132 4.39 2.33 19.40
C GLY A 132 4.67 2.22 17.90
N ASP A 133 5.72 2.90 17.47
CA ASP A 133 6.18 2.88 16.08
C ASP A 133 6.70 1.48 15.69
N ILE A 134 6.20 0.96 14.57
CA ILE A 134 6.80 -0.18 13.88
C ILE A 134 7.71 0.38 12.79
N ARG A 135 9.01 0.15 12.87
CA ARG A 135 9.96 0.64 11.85
C ARG A 135 10.34 -0.50 10.94
N VAL A 136 10.15 -0.30 9.64
CA VAL A 136 10.47 -1.30 8.61
C VAL A 136 11.38 -0.67 7.58
N ALA A 137 12.45 -1.38 7.25
CA ALA A 137 13.25 -1.09 6.08
C ALA A 137 13.62 -2.42 5.43
N TRP A 138 13.46 -2.51 4.12
CA TRP A 138 13.96 -3.64 3.37
C TRP A 138 14.69 -3.19 2.12
N LYS A 139 15.64 -4.01 1.69
CA LYS A 139 16.32 -3.87 0.40
C LYS A 139 16.54 -5.25 -0.21
N ARG A 140 16.60 -5.30 -1.53
CA ARG A 140 16.86 -6.53 -2.26
C ARG A 140 17.81 -6.31 -3.43
N ASP A 141 18.56 -7.35 -3.72
CA ASP A 141 19.27 -7.53 -4.97
C ASP A 141 18.88 -8.90 -5.57
N THR A 142 19.62 -9.37 -6.57
CA THR A 142 19.31 -10.62 -7.27
C THR A 142 19.34 -11.85 -6.35
N ASN A 143 20.24 -11.90 -5.36
CA ASN A 143 20.51 -13.09 -4.56
C ASN A 143 20.28 -12.89 -3.06
N ARG A 144 19.87 -11.68 -2.65
CA ARG A 144 19.72 -11.33 -1.24
C ARG A 144 18.51 -10.43 -0.99
N PHE A 145 17.78 -10.74 0.07
CA PHE A 145 16.72 -9.90 0.62
C PHE A 145 17.06 -9.58 2.08
N GLU A 146 17.01 -8.31 2.45
CA GLU A 146 17.26 -7.85 3.81
C GLU A 146 16.06 -7.08 4.33
N LEU A 147 15.65 -7.40 5.55
CA LEU A 147 14.59 -6.74 6.30
C LEU A 147 15.12 -6.36 7.68
N SER A 148 15.13 -5.06 7.96
CA SER A 148 15.27 -4.50 9.29
C SER A 148 13.89 -4.20 9.85
N LEU A 149 13.62 -4.69 11.04
CA LEU A 149 12.32 -4.55 11.70
C LEU A 149 12.52 -4.13 13.16
N ASP A 150 11.85 -3.07 13.60
CA ASP A 150 11.74 -2.67 14.99
C ASP A 150 10.30 -2.93 15.46
N VAL A 151 10.15 -3.89 16.36
CA VAL A 151 8.86 -4.33 16.90
C VAL A 151 8.63 -3.65 18.25
N PRO A 152 7.50 -2.93 18.43
CA PRO A 152 7.20 -2.27 19.69
C PRO A 152 7.03 -3.27 20.84
N ALA A 153 7.18 -2.78 22.07
CA ALA A 153 6.96 -3.58 23.28
C ALA A 153 5.56 -4.24 23.28
N GLU A 154 5.46 -5.40 23.94
CA GLU A 154 4.20 -6.16 24.06
C GLU A 154 3.56 -6.54 22.71
N SER A 155 4.36 -6.66 21.66
CA SER A 155 3.91 -7.02 20.32
C SER A 155 4.74 -8.16 19.73
N HIS A 156 4.14 -8.90 18.81
CA HIS A 156 4.81 -9.93 18.01
C HIS A 156 4.53 -9.73 16.52
N ALA A 157 5.56 -9.93 15.69
CA ALA A 157 5.47 -9.84 14.24
C ALA A 157 5.53 -11.23 13.60
N GLU A 158 4.52 -11.59 12.82
CA GLU A 158 4.56 -12.73 11.90
C GLU A 158 5.13 -12.28 10.56
N ILE A 159 6.22 -12.90 10.11
CA ILE A 159 6.97 -12.45 8.94
C ILE A 159 6.70 -13.39 7.77
N GLU A 160 6.26 -12.83 6.65
CA GLU A 160 6.13 -13.53 5.36
C GLU A 160 7.14 -12.94 4.38
N LEU A 161 8.20 -13.69 4.08
CA LEU A 161 9.27 -13.25 3.20
C LEU A 161 8.86 -13.39 1.72
N PRO A 162 9.16 -12.41 0.85
CA PRO A 162 8.73 -12.42 -0.56
C PRO A 162 9.52 -13.40 -1.44
N VAL A 163 10.54 -14.04 -0.88
CA VAL A 163 11.47 -14.94 -1.58
C VAL A 163 11.76 -16.16 -0.71
N ARG A 164 12.18 -17.26 -1.32
CA ARG A 164 12.62 -18.49 -0.64
C ARG A 164 14.13 -18.59 -0.68
N GLY A 165 14.75 -19.02 0.41
CA GLY A 165 16.20 -19.19 0.50
C GLY A 165 16.64 -19.55 1.92
N THR A 166 17.93 -19.40 2.20
CA THR A 166 18.51 -19.57 3.53
C THR A 166 18.19 -18.34 4.37
N VAL A 167 17.37 -18.50 5.41
CA VAL A 167 16.94 -17.40 6.29
C VAL A 167 17.81 -17.31 7.54
N ARG A 168 18.28 -16.10 7.84
CA ARG A 168 18.93 -15.75 9.11
C ARG A 168 18.16 -14.66 9.82
N VAL A 169 17.99 -14.81 11.13
CA VAL A 169 17.43 -13.81 12.03
C VAL A 169 18.49 -13.49 13.06
N ASP A 170 18.89 -12.23 13.13
CA ASP A 170 19.94 -11.73 14.04
C ASP A 170 21.22 -12.59 13.96
N GLY A 171 21.58 -12.97 12.73
CA GLY A 171 22.76 -13.79 12.41
C GLY A 171 22.57 -15.30 12.57
N SER A 172 21.50 -15.78 13.20
CA SER A 172 21.23 -17.20 13.42
C SER A 172 20.33 -17.78 12.33
N VAL A 173 20.62 -18.99 11.86
CA VAL A 173 19.76 -19.67 10.88
C VAL A 173 18.38 -19.92 11.49
N ALA A 174 17.33 -19.59 10.75
CA ALA A 174 15.95 -19.74 11.19
C ALA A 174 15.11 -20.46 10.14
N ARG A 175 14.00 -21.06 10.58
CA ARG A 175 12.99 -21.58 9.67
C ARG A 175 12.22 -20.42 9.05
N GLN A 176 12.02 -20.46 7.73
CA GLN A 176 11.23 -19.45 7.02
C GLN A 176 9.73 -19.56 7.32
N ASP A 177 9.15 -20.76 7.25
CA ASP A 177 7.71 -20.93 7.48
C ASP A 177 7.34 -20.69 8.93
N GLY A 178 6.34 -19.83 9.16
CA GLY A 178 5.89 -19.46 10.50
C GLY A 178 6.92 -18.65 11.27
N LEU A 179 7.75 -17.86 10.57
CA LEU A 179 8.73 -16.99 11.21
C LEU A 179 8.02 -15.93 12.06
N VAL A 180 8.35 -15.88 13.35
CA VAL A 180 7.82 -14.92 14.31
C VAL A 180 8.97 -14.30 15.08
N VAL A 181 8.91 -12.99 15.30
CA VAL A 181 9.81 -12.25 16.19
C VAL A 181 9.03 -11.47 17.24
N GLY A 182 9.61 -11.30 18.42
CA GLY A 182 9.02 -10.52 19.51
C GLY A 182 9.37 -9.04 19.41
N ALA A 183 9.19 -8.33 20.52
CA ALA A 183 9.61 -6.93 20.66
C ALA A 183 11.13 -6.78 20.52
N GLY A 184 11.56 -5.67 19.91
CA GLY A 184 12.96 -5.33 19.71
C GLY A 184 13.34 -5.12 18.24
N ALA A 185 14.62 -4.79 18.04
CA ALA A 185 15.19 -4.60 16.72
C ALA A 185 15.73 -5.94 16.19
N HIS A 186 15.30 -6.29 14.98
CA HIS A 186 15.63 -7.54 14.31
C HIS A 186 16.20 -7.28 12.90
N GLN A 187 17.20 -8.07 12.51
CA GLN A 187 17.70 -8.17 11.14
C GLN A 187 17.37 -9.54 10.58
N ILE A 188 16.55 -9.56 9.52
CA ILE A 188 16.18 -10.77 8.80
C ILE A 188 16.84 -10.71 7.42
N VAL A 189 17.60 -11.74 7.09
CA VAL A 189 18.31 -11.85 5.81
C VAL A 189 17.92 -13.16 5.14
N VAL A 190 17.56 -13.09 3.87
CA VAL A 190 17.42 -14.25 2.99
C VAL A 190 18.57 -14.24 2.01
N GLU A 191 19.39 -15.29 2.05
CA GLU A 191 20.51 -15.54 1.15
C GLU A 191 20.19 -16.76 0.27
N GLU A 192 20.99 -16.97 -0.78
CA GLU A 192 20.83 -18.12 -1.68
C GLU A 192 19.39 -18.22 -2.20
N ILE A 193 18.87 -17.07 -2.66
CA ILE A 193 17.49 -16.98 -3.14
C ILE A 193 17.27 -18.01 -4.24
N LEU A 194 16.31 -18.89 -4.01
CA LEU A 194 15.87 -19.86 -4.99
C LEU A 194 15.05 -19.10 -6.03
N ASP A 195 15.44 -19.23 -7.30
CA ASP A 195 14.63 -18.71 -8.40
C ASP A 195 13.22 -19.28 -8.28
N ALA A 196 12.24 -18.38 -8.15
CA ALA A 196 10.83 -18.72 -8.24
C ALA A 196 10.55 -19.08 -9.70
N THR A 197 10.91 -20.30 -10.11
CA THR A 197 10.43 -20.84 -11.37
C THR A 197 8.96 -21.24 -11.16
N ARG A 198 8.06 -20.27 -11.31
CA ARG A 198 6.72 -20.36 -11.95
C ARG A 198 5.87 -19.13 -11.65
#